data_AF-A0A2G5WV90-F1
#
_entry.id   AF-A0A2G5WV90-F1
#
_cell.length_a   1.000
_cell.length_b   1.000
_cell.length_c   1.000
_cell.angle_alpha   90.00
_cell.angle_beta   90.00
_cell.angle_gamma   90.00
#
_symmetry.space_group_name_H-M   'P 1'
#
loop_
_entity.id
_entity.type
_entity.pdbx_description
1 polymer ?
#
loop_
_entity_poly.entity_id
_entity_poly.type
_entity_poly.pdbx_seq_one_letter_code
_entity_poly.pdbx_strand_id
1 'polypeptide(L)'
;MKKIILLIALTFVIAQPLATTTYAATTQAPDGFYLLEEGKPYVPVNNFLYSNLQQKVALLTGNYYLILEGTAIKASDILLPTDKEVTSKMTTQSKLEEQFNVVIDAKGQVQGSSTFSVLSIE
;
A
#
# COMPACT_ATOMS: atom_id res chain seq x y z
N MET A 1 58.62 5.31 42.14
CA MET A 1 57.83 5.32 40.88
C MET A 1 56.47 4.70 41.18
N LYS A 2 55.41 5.52 41.27
CA LYS A 2 54.05 5.07 41.62
C LYS A 2 53.28 4.78 40.34
N LYS A 3 52.84 3.53 40.15
CA LYS A 3 52.07 3.11 38.98
C LYS A 3 50.61 3.53 39.18
N ILE A 4 50.10 4.36 38.27
CA ILE A 4 48.71 4.79 38.23
C ILE A 4 47.90 3.65 37.60
N ILE A 5 46.92 3.14 38.34
CA ILE A 5 45.94 2.15 37.86
C ILE A 5 44.88 2.94 37.09
N LEU A 6 44.86 2.79 35.76
CA LEU A 6 43.84 3.40 34.90
C LEU A 6 42.59 2.50 34.89
N LEU A 7 41.54 2.97 35.54
CA LEU A 7 40.23 2.34 35.62
C LEU A 7 39.49 2.61 34.29
N ILE A 8 39.34 1.61 33.42
CA ILE A 8 38.57 1.73 32.17
C ILE A 8 37.12 1.37 32.50
N ALA A 9 36.26 2.40 32.54
CA ALA A 9 34.82 2.25 32.63
C ALA A 9 34.29 1.60 31.35
N LEU A 10 33.83 0.35 31.46
CA LEU A 10 33.16 -0.37 30.38
C LEU A 10 31.71 0.12 30.31
N THR A 11 31.44 1.08 29.43
CA THR A 11 30.09 1.55 29.13
C THR A 11 29.32 0.47 28.37
N PHE A 12 28.33 -0.10 29.03
CA PHE A 12 27.29 -0.92 28.41
C PHE A 12 26.54 -0.09 27.36
N VAL A 13 26.83 -0.31 26.08
CA VAL A 13 25.98 0.19 24.99
C VAL A 13 24.84 -0.81 24.83
N ILE A 14 23.69 -0.45 25.37
CA ILE A 14 22.42 -1.14 25.14
C ILE A 14 22.10 -0.97 23.66
N ALA A 15 22.38 -2.00 22.85
CA ALA A 15 21.90 -2.07 21.48
C ALA A 15 20.38 -2.23 21.52
N GLN A 16 19.66 -1.13 21.32
CA GLN A 16 18.23 -1.19 21.06
C GLN A 16 18.01 -1.80 19.67
N PRO A 17 17.10 -2.77 19.50
CA PRO A 17 16.71 -3.21 18.18
C PRO A 17 15.97 -2.05 17.50
N LEU A 18 16.55 -1.53 16.42
CA LEU A 18 15.87 -0.65 15.48
C LEU A 18 14.73 -1.46 14.87
N ALA A 19 13.53 -1.29 15.44
CA ALA A 19 12.30 -1.77 14.85
C ALA A 19 12.17 -1.15 13.47
N THR A 20 12.21 -2.02 12.46
CA THR A 20 12.09 -1.73 11.04
C THR A 20 10.82 -0.93 10.77
N THR A 21 10.99 0.09 9.94
CA THR A 21 9.99 1.08 9.53
C THR A 21 8.72 0.42 8.97
N THR A 22 7.61 0.62 9.67
CA THR A 22 6.28 0.56 9.07
C THR A 22 6.15 1.68 8.06
N TYR A 23 6.20 1.35 6.76
CA TYR A 23 5.67 2.24 5.74
C TYR A 23 4.15 2.27 5.92
N ALA A 24 3.66 3.20 6.73
CA ALA A 24 2.27 3.59 6.66
C ALA A 24 2.03 4.17 5.27
N ALA A 25 0.93 3.79 4.61
CA ALA A 25 0.43 4.52 3.45
C ALA A 25 0.19 5.97 3.90
N THR A 26 1.14 6.88 3.66
CA THR A 26 1.10 8.24 4.23
C THR A 26 0.13 9.15 3.49
N THR A 27 -0.50 8.69 2.40
CA THR A 27 -1.51 9.46 1.69
C THR A 27 -2.65 8.56 1.23
N GLN A 28 -3.88 8.95 1.59
CA GLN A 28 -5.08 8.27 1.14
C GLN A 28 -5.20 8.39 -0.38
N ALA A 29 -5.38 7.26 -1.06
CA ALA A 29 -5.59 7.21 -2.50
C ALA A 29 -6.91 7.91 -2.86
N PRO A 30 -6.97 8.60 -4.01
CA PRO A 30 -8.23 9.12 -4.53
C PRO A 30 -9.26 8.02 -4.78
N ASP A 31 -10.54 8.37 -4.71
CA ASP A 31 -11.62 7.41 -5.00
C ASP A 31 -11.65 7.01 -6.48
N GLY A 32 -11.60 5.71 -6.74
CA GLY A 32 -11.59 5.22 -8.12
C GLY A 32 -11.26 3.74 -8.28
N PHE A 33 -11.15 3.34 -9.54
CA PHE A 33 -10.78 1.99 -9.96
C PHE A 33 -9.30 1.95 -10.32
N TYR A 34 -8.58 1.01 -9.72
CA TYR A 34 -7.14 0.86 -9.85
C TYR A 34 -6.80 -0.47 -10.48
N LEU A 35 -5.91 -0.45 -11.47
CA LEU A 35 -5.20 -1.62 -11.95
C LEU A 35 -3.84 -1.60 -11.25
N LEU A 36 -3.59 -2.55 -10.34
CA LEU A 36 -2.44 -2.52 -9.42
C LEU A 36 -1.13 -3.00 -10.06
N GLU A 37 -0.97 -2.77 -11.35
CA GLU A 37 0.29 -2.97 -12.06
C GLU A 37 0.96 -1.60 -12.22
N GLU A 38 2.28 -1.55 -12.08
CA GLU A 38 3.05 -0.30 -12.15
C GLU A 38 2.77 0.48 -13.44
N GLY A 39 2.59 1.80 -13.31
CA GLY A 39 2.37 2.71 -14.44
C GLY A 39 1.02 2.55 -15.15
N LYS A 40 0.10 1.73 -14.62
CA LYS A 40 -1.24 1.58 -15.19
C LYS A 40 -2.18 2.73 -14.83
N PRO A 41 -3.18 3.01 -15.69
CA PRO A 41 -4.14 4.07 -15.45
C PRO A 41 -5.09 3.72 -14.30
N TYR A 42 -5.34 4.72 -13.44
CA TYR A 42 -6.50 4.71 -12.54
C TYR A 42 -7.70 5.38 -13.23
N VAL A 43 -8.91 4.99 -12.86
CA VAL A 43 -10.15 5.59 -13.35
C VAL A 43 -10.89 6.24 -12.18
N PRO A 44 -11.01 7.58 -12.14
CA PRO A 44 -11.77 8.28 -11.09
C PRO A 44 -13.20 7.77 -10.98
N VAL A 45 -13.76 7.72 -9.77
CA VAL A 45 -15.14 7.26 -9.56
C VAL A 45 -16.16 8.09 -10.36
N ASN A 46 -15.93 9.39 -10.49
CA ASN A 46 -16.77 10.27 -11.30
C ASN A 46 -16.81 9.84 -12.78
N ASN A 47 -15.67 9.43 -13.35
CA ASN A 47 -15.62 8.94 -14.72
C ASN A 47 -16.44 7.65 -14.88
N PHE A 48 -16.42 6.76 -13.88
CA PHE A 48 -17.26 5.58 -13.87
C PHE A 48 -18.76 5.93 -13.84
N LEU A 49 -19.18 6.92 -13.05
CA LEU A 49 -20.58 7.34 -12.97
C LEU A 49 -21.12 7.82 -14.32
N TYR A 50 -20.33 8.59 -15.07
CA TYR A 50 -20.71 9.14 -16.38
C TYR A 50 -20.33 8.26 -17.58
N SER A 51 -19.64 7.13 -17.35
CA SER A 51 -19.25 6.20 -18.41
C SER A 51 -20.46 5.45 -19.01
N ASN A 52 -20.30 4.93 -20.22
CA ASN A 52 -21.33 4.10 -20.85
C ASN A 52 -21.38 2.68 -20.25
N LEU A 53 -22.43 1.91 -20.55
CA LEU A 53 -22.62 0.57 -20.00
C LEU A 53 -21.43 -0.36 -20.28
N GLN A 54 -20.87 -0.32 -21.49
CA GLN A 54 -19.74 -1.16 -21.87
C GLN A 54 -18.50 -0.87 -21.01
N GLN A 55 -18.21 0.41 -20.76
CA GLN A 55 -17.10 0.83 -19.89
C GLN A 55 -17.34 0.43 -18.43
N LYS A 56 -18.57 0.59 -17.91
CA LYS A 56 -18.91 0.13 -16.56
C LYS A 56 -18.70 -1.37 -16.42
N VAL A 57 -19.17 -2.17 -17.37
CA VAL A 57 -18.98 -3.62 -17.37
C VAL A 57 -17.50 -3.98 -17.44
N ALA A 58 -16.72 -3.32 -18.29
CA ALA A 58 -15.27 -3.58 -18.40
C ALA A 58 -14.54 -3.34 -17.07
N LEU A 59 -14.90 -2.28 -16.34
CA LEU A 59 -14.33 -1.99 -15.02
C LEU A 59 -14.77 -3.00 -13.96
N LEU A 60 -16.06 -3.34 -13.92
CA LEU A 60 -16.64 -4.26 -12.94
C LEU A 60 -16.26 -5.72 -13.18
N THR A 61 -15.92 -6.12 -14.40
CA THR A 61 -15.54 -7.51 -14.71
C THR A 61 -14.03 -7.69 -14.92
N GLY A 62 -13.28 -6.58 -15.07
CA GLY A 62 -11.83 -6.60 -15.22
C GLY A 62 -11.08 -6.82 -13.90
N ASN A 63 -9.75 -6.81 -13.99
CA ASN A 63 -8.86 -6.94 -12.83
C ASN A 63 -8.66 -5.61 -12.09
N TYR A 64 -9.75 -4.88 -11.84
CA TYR A 64 -9.72 -3.60 -11.14
C TYR A 64 -10.05 -3.79 -9.66
N TYR A 65 -9.47 -2.90 -8.85
CA TYR A 65 -9.83 -2.71 -7.45
C TYR A 65 -10.48 -1.35 -7.30
N LEU A 66 -11.69 -1.32 -6.73
CA LEU A 66 -12.34 -0.10 -6.32
C LEU A 66 -11.79 0.31 -4.96
N ILE A 67 -11.25 1.52 -4.87
CA ILE A 67 -10.85 2.15 -3.60
C ILE A 67 -11.80 3.32 -3.35
N LEU A 68 -12.42 3.33 -2.17
CA LEU A 68 -13.29 4.40 -1.68
C LEU A 68 -12.92 4.67 -0.22
N GLU A 69 -12.55 5.91 0.09
CA GLU A 69 -12.23 6.35 1.45
C GLU A 69 -11.19 5.45 2.17
N GLY A 70 -10.20 4.95 1.42
CA GLY A 70 -9.17 4.04 1.95
C GLY A 70 -9.61 2.59 2.15
N THR A 71 -10.86 2.25 1.83
CA THR A 71 -11.36 0.86 1.75
C THR A 71 -11.23 0.37 0.31
N ALA A 72 -10.81 -0.87 0.13
CA ALA A 72 -10.59 -1.48 -1.17
C ALA A 72 -11.39 -2.78 -1.34
N ILE A 73 -11.87 -3.03 -2.56
CA ILE A 73 -12.51 -4.27 -2.95
C ILE A 73 -12.22 -4.57 -4.42
N LYS A 74 -12.12 -5.84 -4.79
CA LYS A 74 -12.03 -6.21 -6.21
C LYS A 74 -13.36 -5.89 -6.90
N ALA A 75 -13.32 -5.20 -8.04
CA ALA A 75 -14.52 -4.70 -8.70
C ALA A 75 -15.51 -5.82 -9.09
N SER A 76 -15.01 -7.00 -9.48
CA SER A 76 -15.82 -8.18 -9.78
C SER A 76 -16.58 -8.73 -8.59
N ASP A 77 -16.08 -8.50 -7.37
CA ASP A 77 -16.73 -8.93 -6.14
C ASP A 77 -17.92 -8.04 -5.76
N ILE A 78 -18.20 -6.95 -6.50
CA ILE A 78 -19.38 -6.10 -6.30
C ILE A 78 -20.61 -6.68 -7.02
N LEU A 79 -20.41 -7.41 -8.12
CA LEU A 79 -21.48 -7.82 -9.03
C LEU A 79 -22.35 -8.98 -8.55
N LEU A 80 -21.87 -9.74 -7.58
CA LEU A 80 -22.36 -11.07 -7.24
C LEU A 80 -22.91 -11.24 -5.82
N PRO A 81 -22.52 -10.45 -4.79
CA PRO A 81 -22.95 -10.74 -3.43
C PRO A 81 -24.08 -9.86 -2.89
N THR A 82 -24.74 -10.37 -1.85
CA THR A 82 -25.52 -9.56 -0.89
C THR A 82 -24.60 -8.58 -0.14
N ASP A 83 -25.13 -7.47 0.40
CA ASP A 83 -24.32 -6.45 1.11
C ASP A 83 -23.36 -7.04 2.17
N LYS A 84 -23.80 -8.11 2.85
CA LYS A 84 -23.01 -8.82 3.86
C LYS A 84 -21.78 -9.51 3.28
N GLU A 85 -21.91 -10.10 2.09
CA GLU A 85 -20.84 -10.79 1.40
C GLU A 85 -19.89 -9.81 0.67
N VAL A 86 -20.38 -8.63 0.28
CA VAL A 86 -19.52 -7.52 -0.20
C VAL A 86 -18.61 -7.07 0.94
N THR A 87 -19.19 -6.82 2.13
CA THR A 87 -18.46 -6.32 3.30
C THR A 87 -17.34 -7.28 3.75
N SER A 88 -17.56 -8.61 3.66
CA SER A 88 -16.53 -9.58 4.07
C SER A 88 -15.34 -9.67 3.11
N LYS A 89 -15.46 -9.13 1.90
CA LYS A 89 -14.41 -9.11 0.88
C LYS A 89 -13.65 -7.78 0.82
N MET A 90 -14.07 -6.79 1.60
CA MET A 90 -13.37 -5.52 1.69
C MET A 90 -12.05 -5.68 2.45
N THR A 91 -11.04 -4.93 2.02
CA THR A 91 -9.75 -4.77 2.68
C THR A 91 -9.43 -3.28 2.81
N THR A 92 -8.31 -2.93 3.43
CA THR A 92 -7.83 -1.54 3.46
C THR A 92 -6.87 -1.29 2.29
N GLN A 93 -6.76 -0.03 1.85
CA GLN A 93 -5.77 0.39 0.85
C GLN A 93 -4.37 -0.11 1.22
N SER A 94 -3.94 0.09 2.48
CA SER A 94 -2.60 -0.31 2.93
C SER A 94 -2.34 -1.82 2.81
N LYS A 95 -3.33 -2.66 3.13
CA LYS A 95 -3.19 -4.13 2.96
C LYS A 95 -3.15 -4.52 1.49
N LEU A 96 -3.89 -3.82 0.64
CA LEU A 96 -3.87 -4.02 -0.80
C LEU A 96 -2.51 -3.64 -1.39
N GLU A 97 -1.98 -2.48 -1.03
CA GLU A 97 -0.64 -2.01 -1.42
C GLU A 97 0.46 -2.99 -1.03
N GLU A 98 0.41 -3.52 0.21
CA GLU A 98 1.33 -4.55 0.69
C GLU A 98 1.21 -5.85 -0.13
N GLN A 99 -0.01 -6.32 -0.38
CA GLN A 99 -0.27 -7.55 -1.14
C GLN A 99 0.32 -7.49 -2.56
N PHE A 100 0.26 -6.33 -3.20
CA PHE A 100 0.72 -6.12 -4.57
C PHE A 100 2.13 -5.53 -4.66
N ASN A 101 2.77 -5.23 -3.52
CA ASN A 101 4.06 -4.55 -3.44
C ASN A 101 4.08 -3.24 -4.25
N VAL A 102 3.03 -2.43 -4.11
CA VAL A 102 2.85 -1.14 -4.78
C VAL A 102 2.54 -0.05 -3.77
N VAL A 103 2.68 1.21 -4.20
CA VAL A 103 2.19 2.39 -3.47
C VAL A 103 1.31 3.20 -4.42
N ILE A 104 0.16 3.66 -3.93
CA ILE A 104 -0.74 4.55 -4.65
C ILE A 104 -0.55 5.96 -4.10
N ASP A 105 -0.14 6.88 -4.96
CA ASP A 105 0.06 8.27 -4.55
C ASP A 105 -1.25 9.07 -4.48
N ALA A 106 -1.16 10.31 -3.97
CA ALA A 106 -2.30 11.23 -3.86
C ALA A 106 -2.93 11.62 -5.22
N LYS A 107 -2.31 11.26 -6.34
CA LYS A 107 -2.81 11.49 -7.70
C LYS A 107 -3.39 10.22 -8.31
N GLY A 108 -3.41 9.11 -7.57
CA GLY A 108 -3.87 7.82 -8.04
C GLY A 108 -2.85 7.07 -8.91
N GLN A 109 -1.59 7.48 -8.94
CA GLN A 109 -0.57 6.74 -9.68
C GLN A 109 -0.07 5.54 -8.88
N VAL A 110 -0.02 4.38 -9.53
CA VAL A 110 0.51 3.14 -8.98
C VAL A 110 1.99 3.04 -9.28
N GLN A 111 2.80 2.98 -8.24
CA GLN A 111 4.26 2.87 -8.30
C GLN A 111 4.71 1.54 -7.68
N GLY A 112 5.75 0.92 -8.23
CA GLY A 112 6.39 -0.21 -7.57
C GLY A 112 6.99 0.21 -6.22
N SER A 113 6.77 -0.58 -5.18
CA SER A 113 7.41 -0.32 -3.88
C SER A 113 8.92 -0.53 -4.03
N SER A 114 9.68 0.58 -4.04
CA SER A 114 11.13 0.56 -4.17
C SER A 114 11.74 0.10 -2.84
N THR A 115 12.05 -1.19 -2.72
CA THR A 115 12.92 -1.68 -1.65
C THR A 115 14.35 -1.27 -1.99
N PHE A 116 14.84 -0.19 -1.37
CA PHE A 116 16.27 0.11 -1.41
C PHE A 116 17.04 -1.06 -0.76
N SER A 117 17.64 -1.89 -1.59
CA SER A 117 18.67 -2.84 -1.15
C SER A 117 19.91 -2.02 -0.83
N VAL A 118 20.11 -1.70 0.45
CA VAL A 118 21.37 -1.12 0.89
C VAL A 118 22.43 -2.20 0.72
N LEU A 119 23.22 -2.11 -0.36
CA LEU A 119 24.44 -2.86 -0.53
C LEU A 119 25.35 -2.54 0.67
N SER A 120 25.41 -3.44 1.63
CA SER A 120 26.44 -3.39 2.67
C SER A 120 27.79 -3.54 1.98
N ILE A 121 28.59 -2.48 2.01
CA ILE A 121 30.00 -2.53 1.65
C ILE A 121 30.73 -3.14 2.86
N GLU A 122 31.38 -4.29 2.65
CA GLU A 122 32.25 -4.97 3.64
C GLU A 122 33.46 -4.13 4.06
#